data_AF-A0A2E6TF95-F1
#
_entry.id   AF-A0A2E6TF95-F1
#
_cell.length_a   1.000
_cell.length_b   1.000
_cell.length_c   1.000
_cell.angle_alpha   90.00
_cell.angle_beta   90.00
_cell.angle_gamma   90.00
#
_symmetry.space_group_name_H-M   'P 1'
#
loop_
_entity.id
_entity.type
_entity.pdbx_description
1 polymer ?
#
loop_
_entity_poly.entity_id
_entity_poly.type
_entity_poly.pdbx_seq_one_letter_code
_entity_poly.pdbx_strand_id
1 'polypeptide(L)'
;MKWHLVIGGAKEGPFSLAEVSAKIKSGEVKGTALAWKSGMSDWKPLSEACPEALDPSLAKQNEEAPPPAPPSEQVPEKSQTSSSQGLAATAKMFANRFFKSDFQKQALTTQENVQLQAAIPPIHAKDAGNYLAWRRALLWIAGICIGVATLFSLIALGNFGEDTQGILWFVTLMQIAAQAGGCVLAILAATSWTKVERTRKLARLSWACMFFVPFAVALIPLTVFISSKEFKGDDKNMLSLLLAAKYLIDLLPVVFGLFPGLIRSSLSLKTLLPEATMPGWITLVIAPIYALFFLVGMVVSMQLLSLMGFNAFIAFVGFTGLFIAPLMLVFHAKDINSPADAKDLDSTLGRVRSKMKTPGLIGMGAFVVLVLNLDMDISFEGFIRFAANLIANVLLVTVAFSDILLGLFKTAFDREEALREGPLAKSLANRFKELDELGLTDLQAGEMNLVSGMRGKG
;
A
#
# COMPACT_ATOMS: atom_id res chain seq x y z
N MET A 1 38.53 14.46 -25.93
CA MET A 1 39.06 13.12 -26.26
C MET A 1 38.68 12.13 -25.16
N LYS A 2 38.44 10.86 -25.49
CA LYS A 2 38.01 9.80 -24.55
C LYS A 2 39.10 8.72 -24.42
N TRP A 3 39.39 8.30 -23.18
CA TRP A 3 40.47 7.38 -22.80
C TRP A 3 39.92 6.08 -22.22
N HIS A 4 40.56 4.96 -22.54
CA HIS A 4 40.30 3.66 -21.90
C HIS A 4 41.55 3.22 -21.14
N LEU A 5 41.37 2.65 -19.95
CA LEU A 5 42.45 2.23 -19.06
C LEU A 5 42.29 0.75 -18.69
N VAL A 6 43.40 0.07 -18.41
CA VAL A 6 43.39 -1.27 -17.79
C VAL A 6 43.65 -1.13 -16.30
N ILE A 7 42.62 -1.37 -15.49
CA ILE A 7 42.67 -1.30 -14.02
C ILE A 7 42.40 -2.71 -13.48
N GLY A 8 43.30 -3.25 -12.67
CA GLY A 8 43.14 -4.60 -12.11
C GLY A 8 43.02 -5.73 -13.14
N GLY A 9 43.50 -5.51 -14.37
CA GLY A 9 43.39 -6.48 -15.48
C GLY A 9 42.12 -6.36 -16.33
N ALA A 10 41.17 -5.49 -15.95
CA ALA A 10 39.95 -5.22 -16.72
C ALA A 10 40.06 -3.89 -17.49
N LYS A 11 39.47 -3.85 -18.70
CA LYS A 11 39.40 -2.62 -19.52
C LYS A 11 38.22 -1.77 -19.04
N GLU A 12 38.50 -0.56 -18.58
CA GLU A 12 37.53 0.40 -18.10
C GLU A 12 37.58 1.71 -18.91
N GLY A 13 36.44 2.41 -18.99
CA GLY A 13 36.28 3.66 -19.73
C GLY A 13 35.05 3.65 -20.65
N PRO A 14 34.77 4.74 -21.39
CA PRO A 14 35.67 5.86 -21.64
C PRO A 14 35.70 6.93 -20.53
N PHE A 15 36.90 7.44 -20.21
CA PHE A 15 37.16 8.54 -19.28
C PHE A 15 37.61 9.80 -20.03
N SER A 16 37.34 10.97 -19.44
CA SER A 16 37.93 12.25 -19.82
C SER A 16 39.36 12.39 -19.25
N LEU A 17 40.17 13.30 -19.82
CA LEU A 17 41.54 13.54 -19.35
C LEU A 17 41.59 14.01 -17.88
N ALA A 18 40.59 14.79 -17.44
CA ALA A 18 40.45 15.23 -16.05
C ALA A 18 40.19 14.05 -15.09
N GLU A 19 39.32 13.10 -15.49
CA GLU A 19 39.05 11.89 -14.70
C GLU A 19 40.27 10.96 -14.64
N VAL A 20 41.01 10.83 -15.73
CA VAL A 20 42.27 10.07 -15.75
C VAL A 20 43.29 10.69 -14.79
N SER A 21 43.47 12.02 -14.81
CA SER A 21 44.37 12.71 -13.87
C SER A 21 43.92 12.56 -12.42
N ALA A 22 42.61 12.60 -12.14
CA ALA A 22 42.05 12.35 -10.81
C ALA A 22 42.35 10.91 -10.32
N LYS A 23 42.23 9.91 -11.20
CA LYS A 23 42.53 8.50 -10.89
C LYS A 23 44.02 8.22 -10.67
N ILE A 24 44.91 8.99 -11.31
CA ILE A 24 46.35 8.95 -11.03
C ILE A 24 46.62 9.56 -9.64
N LYS A 25 46.03 10.73 -9.34
CA LYS A 25 46.19 11.41 -8.05
C LYS A 25 45.65 10.62 -6.86
N SER A 26 44.57 9.86 -7.06
CA SER A 26 44.03 8.97 -6.02
C SER A 26 44.85 7.69 -5.81
N GLY A 27 45.86 7.43 -6.67
CA GLY A 27 46.67 6.21 -6.62
C GLY A 27 45.95 4.96 -7.15
N GLU A 28 44.73 5.12 -7.67
CA GLU A 28 43.91 4.03 -8.23
C GLU A 28 44.53 3.47 -9.51
N VAL A 29 45.27 4.31 -10.25
CA VAL A 29 45.96 3.94 -11.48
C VAL A 29 47.43 4.38 -11.42
N LYS A 30 48.36 3.44 -11.63
CA LYS A 30 49.79 3.72 -11.73
C LYS A 30 50.15 4.15 -13.15
N GLY A 31 51.21 4.96 -13.32
CA GLY A 31 51.68 5.39 -14.65
C GLY A 31 52.06 4.25 -15.61
N THR A 32 52.30 3.04 -15.09
CA THR A 32 52.57 1.81 -15.86
C THR A 32 51.30 1.12 -16.37
N ALA A 33 50.10 1.55 -15.99
CA ALA A 33 48.85 0.97 -16.46
C ALA A 33 48.68 1.19 -17.97
N LEU A 34 48.10 0.23 -18.68
CA LEU A 34 47.88 0.36 -20.11
C LEU A 34 46.71 1.31 -20.40
N ALA A 35 46.94 2.26 -21.30
CA ALA A 35 45.98 3.25 -21.75
C ALA A 35 45.85 3.22 -23.27
N TRP A 36 44.65 3.51 -23.74
CA TRP A 36 44.34 3.61 -25.17
C TRP A 36 43.35 4.73 -25.43
N LYS A 37 43.52 5.43 -26.55
CA LYS A 37 42.56 6.41 -27.06
C LYS A 37 42.29 6.16 -28.54
N SER A 38 41.14 6.63 -29.01
CA SER A 38 40.78 6.58 -30.43
C SER A 38 41.88 7.23 -31.28
N GLY A 39 42.45 6.47 -32.22
CA GLY A 39 43.57 6.86 -33.07
C GLY A 39 44.94 6.27 -32.70
N MET A 40 45.06 5.54 -31.58
CA MET A 40 46.27 4.77 -31.28
C MET A 40 46.21 3.38 -31.92
N SER A 41 47.32 2.95 -32.53
CA SER A 41 47.44 1.61 -33.12
C SER A 41 47.41 0.50 -32.06
N ASP A 42 47.99 0.75 -30.89
CA ASP A 42 48.11 -0.22 -29.79
C ASP A 42 47.95 0.43 -28.40
N TRP A 43 47.72 -0.40 -27.38
CA TRP A 43 47.72 0.01 -25.98
C TRP A 43 49.14 0.36 -25.54
N LYS A 44 49.30 1.52 -24.90
CA LYS A 44 50.61 1.99 -24.41
C LYS A 44 50.54 2.29 -22.91
N PRO A 45 51.67 2.23 -22.17
CA PRO A 45 51.71 2.67 -20.78
C PRO A 45 51.17 4.10 -20.65
N LEU A 46 50.40 4.37 -19.59
CA LEU A 46 49.72 5.65 -19.36
C LEU A 46 50.71 6.82 -19.32
N SER A 47 51.93 6.58 -18.84
CA SER A 47 53.05 7.55 -18.87
C SER A 47 53.51 7.95 -20.26
N GLU A 48 53.41 7.05 -21.24
CA GLU A 48 53.76 7.33 -22.63
C GLU A 48 52.54 7.82 -23.43
N ALA A 49 51.36 7.31 -23.11
CA ALA A 49 50.14 7.61 -23.82
C ALA A 49 49.61 9.01 -23.50
N CYS A 50 49.71 9.45 -22.24
CA CYS A 50 49.16 10.71 -21.75
C CYS A 50 50.10 11.41 -20.74
N PRO A 51 51.25 11.94 -21.19
CA PRO A 51 52.16 12.68 -20.32
C PRO A 51 51.52 13.93 -19.69
N GLU A 52 50.53 14.52 -20.37
CA GLU A 52 49.73 15.67 -19.90
C GLU A 52 48.92 15.38 -18.61
N ALA A 53 48.55 14.11 -18.35
CA ALA A 53 47.81 13.75 -17.14
C ALA A 53 48.72 13.62 -15.90
N LEU A 54 50.03 13.46 -16.11
CA LEU A 54 51.06 13.28 -15.07
C LEU A 54 51.70 14.60 -14.62
N ASP A 55 51.80 15.59 -15.52
CA ASP A 55 52.35 16.90 -15.20
C ASP A 55 51.39 18.03 -15.66
N PRO A 56 50.59 18.61 -14.73
CA PRO A 56 49.66 19.68 -15.06
C PRO A 56 50.35 20.99 -15.49
N SER A 57 51.68 21.10 -15.42
CA SER A 57 52.43 22.26 -15.95
C SER A 57 52.54 22.28 -17.48
N LEU A 58 52.36 21.12 -18.15
CA LEU A 58 52.43 21.00 -19.62
C LEU A 58 51.11 21.37 -20.32
N ALA A 59 50.00 21.48 -19.60
CA ALA A 59 48.67 21.77 -20.17
C ALA A 59 48.46 23.25 -20.58
N LYS A 60 49.43 24.13 -20.33
CA LYS A 60 49.30 25.59 -20.54
C LYS A 60 49.72 26.12 -21.92
N GLN A 61 50.09 25.29 -22.89
CA GLN A 61 50.60 25.76 -24.19
C GLN A 61 49.70 25.49 -25.41
N ASN A 62 48.48 24.97 -25.23
CA ASN A 62 47.57 24.70 -26.36
C ASN A 62 46.11 25.15 -26.12
N GLU A 63 45.90 26.25 -25.40
CA GLU A 63 44.61 26.96 -25.42
C GLU A 63 44.61 28.00 -26.55
N GLU A 64 44.29 27.52 -27.76
CA GLU A 64 43.82 28.38 -28.84
C GLU A 64 42.40 28.87 -28.49
N ALA A 65 42.17 30.17 -28.62
CA ALA A 65 40.99 30.88 -28.15
C ALA A 65 39.67 30.23 -28.61
N PRO A 66 38.64 30.15 -27.75
CA PRO A 66 37.37 29.54 -28.14
C PRO A 66 36.63 30.41 -29.18
N PRO A 67 36.13 29.82 -30.28
CA PRO A 67 35.26 30.49 -31.23
C PRO A 67 33.88 30.80 -30.62
N PRO A 68 33.14 31.79 -31.18
CA PRO A 68 31.87 32.25 -30.65
C PRO A 68 30.85 31.11 -30.53
N ALA A 69 30.15 31.09 -29.39
CA ALA A 69 29.22 30.03 -29.02
C ALA A 69 28.16 29.74 -30.11
N PRO A 70 27.94 28.48 -30.48
CA PRO A 70 26.72 28.07 -31.17
C PRO A 70 25.50 28.33 -30.26
N PRO A 71 24.29 28.55 -30.83
CA PRO A 71 23.09 28.77 -30.05
C PRO A 71 22.96 27.65 -29.02
N SER A 72 22.84 28.03 -27.75
CA SER A 72 22.67 27.11 -26.64
C SER A 72 21.49 26.21 -26.94
N GLU A 73 21.78 24.97 -27.36
CA GLU A 73 20.80 23.91 -27.41
C GLU A 73 20.46 23.65 -25.95
N GLN A 74 19.30 24.18 -25.55
CA GLN A 74 18.72 24.05 -24.24
C GLN A 74 18.59 22.57 -23.91
N VAL A 75 19.62 21.99 -23.30
CA VAL A 75 19.43 20.84 -22.42
C VAL A 75 18.54 21.38 -21.30
N PRO A 76 17.33 20.84 -21.08
CA PRO A 76 16.44 21.36 -20.07
C PRO A 76 17.01 21.03 -18.69
N GLU A 77 17.83 21.94 -18.20
CA GLU A 77 18.22 22.11 -16.82
C GLU A 77 16.95 22.48 -16.05
N LYS A 78 16.22 21.48 -15.57
CA LYS A 78 15.20 21.66 -14.52
C LYS A 78 15.92 22.06 -13.24
N SER A 79 16.31 23.34 -13.19
CA SER A 79 16.53 24.08 -11.98
C SER A 79 15.26 23.95 -11.13
N GLN A 80 15.36 23.17 -10.06
CA GLN A 80 14.36 23.11 -9.01
C GLN A 80 14.44 24.43 -8.23
N THR A 81 13.69 25.42 -8.69
CA THR A 81 13.32 26.59 -7.90
C THR A 81 12.47 26.13 -6.72
N SER A 82 13.10 26.14 -5.56
CA SER A 82 12.54 26.00 -4.23
C SER A 82 11.65 27.21 -3.91
N SER A 83 10.33 27.00 -3.87
CA SER A 83 9.36 27.66 -2.97
C SER A 83 7.90 27.49 -3.41
N SER A 84 7.64 26.99 -4.62
CA SER A 84 6.27 26.69 -5.10
C SER A 84 6.15 25.28 -5.70
N GLN A 85 6.76 24.27 -5.06
CA GLN A 85 6.27 22.90 -5.19
C GLN A 85 4.88 22.83 -4.55
N GLY A 86 3.89 23.31 -5.31
CA GLY A 86 2.54 23.57 -4.84
C GLY A 86 1.89 22.33 -4.27
N LEU A 87 0.92 22.53 -3.39
CA LEU A 87 0.09 21.48 -2.77
C LEU A 87 -0.34 20.40 -3.78
N ALA A 88 -0.60 20.77 -5.04
CA ALA A 88 -0.92 19.86 -6.13
C ALA A 88 0.19 18.82 -6.44
N ALA A 89 1.47 19.19 -6.41
CA ALA A 89 2.58 18.26 -6.64
C ALA A 89 2.70 17.25 -5.48
N THR A 90 2.56 17.72 -4.24
CA THR A 90 2.53 16.88 -3.03
C THR A 90 1.32 15.94 -3.03
N ALA A 91 0.13 16.47 -3.35
CA ALA A 91 -1.09 15.69 -3.48
C ALA A 91 -0.97 14.62 -4.57
N LYS A 92 -0.42 14.96 -5.74
CA LYS A 92 -0.15 14.02 -6.83
C LYS A 92 0.84 12.93 -6.41
N MET A 93 1.89 13.30 -5.67
CA MET A 93 2.85 12.34 -5.12
C MET A 93 2.15 11.37 -4.15
N PHE A 94 1.36 11.87 -3.20
CA PHE A 94 0.63 11.04 -2.24
C PHE A 94 -0.39 10.14 -2.94
N ALA A 95 -1.12 10.67 -3.93
CA ALA A 95 -2.03 9.90 -4.75
C ALA A 95 -1.30 8.77 -5.50
N ASN A 96 -0.13 9.05 -6.10
CA ASN A 96 0.65 8.03 -6.80
C ASN A 96 1.15 6.93 -5.83
N ARG A 97 1.62 7.31 -4.63
CA ARG A 97 2.00 6.35 -3.57
C ARG A 97 0.81 5.51 -3.12
N PHE A 98 -0.36 6.12 -3.00
CA PHE A 98 -1.61 5.42 -2.74
C PHE A 98 -1.92 4.42 -3.87
N PHE A 99 -2.04 4.83 -5.13
CA PHE A 99 -2.50 3.90 -6.18
C PHE A 99 -1.49 2.80 -6.54
N LYS A 100 -0.18 3.08 -6.50
CA LYS A 100 0.83 2.10 -6.96
C LYS A 100 1.31 1.16 -5.85
N SER A 101 1.40 1.62 -4.60
CA SER A 101 1.84 0.81 -3.43
C SER A 101 3.01 -0.15 -3.77
N ASP A 102 3.98 0.37 -4.52
CA ASP A 102 5.21 -0.29 -4.94
C ASP A 102 6.38 0.46 -4.31
N PHE A 103 7.05 -0.18 -3.34
CA PHE A 103 8.15 0.42 -2.60
C PHE A 103 9.45 0.47 -3.41
N GLN A 104 9.62 -0.39 -4.41
CA GLN A 104 10.84 -0.48 -5.22
C GLN A 104 10.96 0.70 -6.17
N LYS A 105 9.82 1.15 -6.72
CA LYS A 105 9.76 2.27 -7.68
C LYS A 105 9.51 3.63 -7.04
N GLN A 106 9.20 3.68 -5.75
CA GLN A 106 9.00 4.94 -5.04
C GLN A 106 10.37 5.55 -4.71
N ALA A 107 10.65 6.72 -5.29
CA ALA A 107 11.79 7.52 -4.89
C ALA A 107 11.42 8.40 -3.68
N LEU A 108 12.30 8.41 -2.69
CA LEU A 108 12.30 9.44 -1.66
C LEU A 108 12.56 10.79 -2.32
N THR A 109 11.84 11.82 -1.88
CA THR A 109 12.22 13.19 -2.22
C THR A 109 13.50 13.58 -1.48
N THR A 110 14.25 14.53 -2.03
CA THR A 110 15.47 15.06 -1.38
C THR A 110 15.17 15.54 0.04
N GLN A 111 14.03 16.20 0.24
CA GLN A 111 13.62 16.68 1.57
C GLN A 111 13.29 15.54 2.54
N GLU A 112 12.59 14.49 2.08
CA GLU A 112 12.32 13.32 2.91
C GLU A 112 13.60 12.57 3.28
N ASN A 113 14.55 12.46 2.35
CA ASN A 113 15.84 11.83 2.62
C ASN A 113 16.63 12.59 3.70
N VAL A 114 16.68 13.93 3.61
CA VAL A 114 17.31 14.77 4.65
C VAL A 114 16.63 14.59 6.01
N GLN A 115 15.29 14.54 6.05
CA GLN A 115 14.55 14.31 7.31
C GLN A 115 14.83 12.94 7.92
N LEU A 116 14.98 11.90 7.10
CA LEU A 116 15.30 10.54 7.55
C LEU A 116 16.74 10.40 8.03
N GLN A 117 17.68 11.09 7.39
CA GLN A 117 19.08 11.13 7.83
C GLN A 117 19.25 11.92 9.13
N ALA A 118 18.45 12.96 9.35
CA ALA A 118 18.43 13.73 10.59
C ALA A 118 17.61 13.08 11.72
N ALA A 119 16.93 11.95 11.46
CA ALA A 119 16.17 11.24 12.47
C ALA A 119 17.09 10.57 13.50
N ILE A 120 16.55 10.25 14.68
CA ILE A 120 17.28 9.57 15.76
C ILE A 120 16.52 8.27 16.10
N PRO A 121 17.09 7.08 15.81
CA PRO A 121 18.33 6.85 15.06
C PRO A 121 18.20 7.21 13.56
N PRO A 122 19.31 7.54 12.86
CA PRO A 122 19.30 7.83 11.43
C PRO A 122 18.85 6.61 10.61
N ILE A 123 18.04 6.84 9.58
CA ILE A 123 17.50 5.77 8.73
C ILE A 123 18.20 5.79 7.38
N HIS A 124 19.19 4.90 7.21
CA HIS A 124 20.01 4.81 5.99
C HIS A 124 19.45 3.83 4.95
N ALA A 125 18.67 2.84 5.38
CA ALA A 125 18.14 1.82 4.50
C ALA A 125 17.07 2.41 3.57
N LYS A 126 17.33 2.36 2.26
CA LYS A 126 16.45 2.89 1.20
C LYS A 126 15.03 2.35 1.31
N ASP A 127 14.87 1.04 1.49
CA ASP A 127 13.55 0.38 1.54
C ASP A 127 12.76 0.79 2.78
N ALA A 128 13.44 0.92 3.93
CA ALA A 128 12.83 1.42 5.16
C ALA A 128 12.35 2.87 4.98
N GLY A 129 13.16 3.72 4.35
CA GLY A 129 12.76 5.09 4.01
C GLY A 129 11.55 5.14 3.08
N ASN A 130 11.56 4.36 2.00
CA ASN A 130 10.46 4.25 1.05
C ASN A 130 9.16 3.80 1.72
N TYR A 131 9.24 2.80 2.60
CA TYR A 131 8.12 2.31 3.39
C TYR A 131 7.53 3.40 4.29
N LEU A 132 8.38 4.14 5.02
CA LEU A 132 7.94 5.23 5.90
C LEU A 132 7.32 6.39 5.13
N ALA A 133 7.85 6.73 3.96
CA ALA A 133 7.32 7.80 3.10
C ALA A 133 5.95 7.45 2.49
N TRP A 134 5.75 6.19 2.10
CA TRP A 134 4.44 5.66 1.70
C TRP A 134 3.44 5.69 2.85
N ARG A 135 3.86 5.20 4.02
CA ARG A 135 3.05 5.15 5.23
C ARG A 135 2.58 6.56 5.65
N ARG A 136 3.48 7.53 5.60
CA ARG A 136 3.17 8.96 5.81
C ARG A 136 2.09 9.44 4.84
N ALA A 137 2.22 9.14 3.55
CA ALA A 137 1.25 9.57 2.55
C ALA A 137 -0.15 8.98 2.82
N LEU A 138 -0.23 7.70 3.17
CA LEU A 138 -1.50 7.06 3.52
C LEU A 138 -2.14 7.67 4.78
N LEU A 139 -1.35 7.96 5.80
CA LEU A 139 -1.86 8.58 7.04
C LEU A 139 -2.37 10.01 6.79
N TRP A 140 -1.73 10.79 5.90
CA TRP A 140 -2.25 12.09 5.49
C TRP A 140 -3.59 11.99 4.78
N ILE A 141 -3.70 11.09 3.79
CA ILE A 141 -4.96 10.89 3.06
C ILE A 141 -6.05 10.42 4.03
N ALA A 142 -5.74 9.45 4.90
CA ALA A 142 -6.67 8.95 5.90
C ALA A 142 -7.12 10.07 6.85
N GLY A 143 -6.19 10.83 7.42
CA GLY A 143 -6.49 11.95 8.31
C GLY A 143 -7.39 13.00 7.65
N ILE A 144 -7.11 13.38 6.40
CA ILE A 144 -7.94 14.33 5.65
C ILE A 144 -9.34 13.77 5.41
N CYS A 145 -9.47 12.51 4.97
CA CYS A 145 -10.77 11.88 4.76
C CYS A 145 -11.58 11.81 6.06
N ILE A 146 -10.97 11.44 7.19
CA ILE A 146 -11.65 11.42 8.50
C ILE A 146 -12.03 12.84 8.92
N GLY A 147 -11.16 13.82 8.71
CA GLY A 147 -11.43 15.23 9.00
C GLY A 147 -12.65 15.75 8.24
N VAL A 148 -12.74 15.46 6.94
CA VAL A 148 -13.91 15.79 6.11
C VAL A 148 -15.17 15.10 6.62
N ALA A 149 -15.10 13.79 6.90
CA ALA A 149 -16.24 13.06 7.43
C ALA A 149 -16.70 13.59 8.80
N THR A 150 -15.75 13.94 9.67
CA THR A 150 -16.01 14.53 10.99
C THR A 150 -16.69 15.89 10.86
N LEU A 151 -16.24 16.73 9.93
CA LEU A 151 -16.84 18.04 9.67
C LEU A 151 -18.31 17.90 9.24
N PHE A 152 -18.62 16.99 8.32
CA PHE A 152 -20.00 16.72 7.94
C PHE A 152 -20.81 16.16 9.12
N SER A 153 -20.25 15.25 9.92
CA SER A 153 -20.92 14.77 11.14
C SER A 153 -21.22 15.90 12.14
N LEU A 154 -20.34 16.91 12.24
CA LEU A 154 -20.55 18.09 13.09
C LEU A 154 -21.61 19.04 12.52
N ILE A 155 -21.66 19.24 11.20
CA ILE A 155 -22.70 20.04 10.55
C ILE A 155 -24.06 19.36 10.76
N ALA A 156 -24.12 18.05 10.56
CA ALA A 156 -25.33 17.25 10.80
C ALA A 156 -25.81 17.29 12.26
N LEU A 157 -24.92 17.59 13.22
CA LEU A 157 -25.29 17.78 14.62
C LEU A 157 -26.20 19.01 14.81
N GLY A 158 -26.07 20.02 13.96
CA GLY A 158 -26.94 21.21 13.98
C GLY A 158 -28.40 20.91 13.63
N ASN A 159 -28.68 19.77 13.00
CA ASN A 159 -30.03 19.32 12.68
C ASN A 159 -30.71 18.56 13.84
N PHE A 160 -30.02 18.38 14.97
CA PHE A 160 -30.63 17.76 16.14
C PHE A 160 -31.60 18.76 16.78
N GLY A 161 -32.90 18.44 16.77
CA GLY A 161 -33.93 19.25 17.42
C GLY A 161 -33.81 19.23 18.95
N GLU A 162 -34.38 20.25 19.60
CA GLU A 162 -34.43 20.37 21.07
C GLU A 162 -35.09 19.15 21.75
N ASP A 163 -35.97 18.45 21.04
CA ASP A 163 -36.67 17.26 21.53
C ASP A 163 -35.83 15.96 21.49
N THR A 164 -34.57 16.02 21.04
CA THR A 164 -33.75 14.81 20.95
C THR A 164 -33.30 14.35 22.34
N GLN A 165 -33.62 13.12 22.72
CA GLN A 165 -33.25 12.56 24.03
C GLN A 165 -31.74 12.56 24.27
N GLY A 166 -31.33 12.91 25.50
CA GLY A 166 -29.92 13.10 25.87
C GLY A 166 -29.01 11.89 25.63
N ILE A 167 -29.55 10.66 25.66
CA ILE A 167 -28.78 9.45 25.37
C ILE A 167 -28.39 9.34 23.88
N LEU A 168 -29.25 9.79 22.97
CA LEU A 168 -28.94 9.82 21.54
C LEU A 168 -27.86 10.86 21.25
N TRP A 169 -27.94 12.02 21.91
CA TRP A 169 -26.87 13.03 21.90
C TRP A 169 -25.54 12.45 22.37
N PHE A 170 -25.53 11.77 23.52
CA PHE A 170 -24.32 11.16 24.06
C PHE A 170 -23.68 10.16 23.08
N VAL A 171 -24.48 9.28 22.49
CA VAL A 171 -24.02 8.29 21.52
C VAL A 171 -23.47 8.94 20.25
N THR A 172 -24.19 9.91 19.67
CA THR A 172 -23.72 10.63 18.49
C THR A 172 -22.43 11.39 18.79
N LEU A 173 -22.35 12.10 19.92
CA LEU A 173 -21.14 12.81 20.34
C LEU A 173 -19.96 11.87 20.55
N MET A 174 -20.17 10.68 21.11
CA MET A 174 -19.12 9.68 21.28
C MET A 174 -18.59 9.17 19.92
N GLN A 175 -19.46 8.97 18.93
CA GLN A 175 -19.04 8.60 17.58
C GLN A 175 -18.25 9.73 16.89
N ILE A 176 -18.72 10.98 17.01
CA ILE A 176 -18.03 12.16 16.46
C ILE A 176 -16.67 12.35 17.15
N ALA A 177 -16.62 12.22 18.48
CA ALA A 177 -15.38 12.31 19.25
C ALA A 177 -14.39 11.21 18.85
N ALA A 178 -14.85 10.00 18.57
CA ALA A 178 -14.00 8.92 18.07
C ALA A 178 -13.44 9.22 16.68
N GLN A 179 -14.25 9.79 15.79
CA GLN A 179 -13.79 10.24 14.45
C GLN A 179 -12.77 11.38 14.57
N ALA A 180 -13.06 12.40 15.37
CA ALA A 180 -12.16 13.52 15.62
C ALA A 180 -10.83 13.05 16.25
N GLY A 181 -10.89 12.18 17.27
CA GLY A 181 -9.72 11.57 17.89
C GLY A 181 -8.91 10.73 16.89
N GLY A 182 -9.57 9.91 16.09
CA GLY A 182 -8.95 9.14 15.01
C GLY A 182 -8.21 10.03 14.01
N CYS A 183 -8.83 11.13 13.59
CA CYS A 183 -8.25 12.14 12.69
C CYS A 183 -6.99 12.77 13.30
N VAL A 184 -7.08 13.30 14.53
CA VAL A 184 -5.96 13.93 15.22
C VAL A 184 -4.80 12.95 15.37
N LEU A 185 -5.07 11.70 15.79
CA LEU A 185 -4.05 10.67 15.93
C LEU A 185 -3.39 10.31 14.59
N ALA A 186 -4.15 10.23 13.50
CA ALA A 186 -3.64 9.96 12.16
C ALA A 186 -2.72 11.10 11.68
N ILE A 187 -3.12 12.36 11.87
CA ILE A 187 -2.32 13.54 11.49
C ILE A 187 -1.06 13.64 12.36
N LEU A 188 -1.16 13.38 13.67
CA LEU A 188 0.01 13.32 14.55
C LEU A 188 0.97 12.19 14.15
N ALA A 189 0.45 11.03 13.73
CA ALA A 189 1.28 9.95 13.19
C ALA A 189 1.95 10.36 11.86
N ALA A 190 1.25 11.09 10.98
CA ALA A 190 1.78 11.54 9.69
C ALA A 190 2.84 12.66 9.84
N THR A 191 2.69 13.53 10.83
CA THR A 191 3.65 14.61 11.12
C THR A 191 4.88 14.11 11.88
N SER A 192 4.70 13.17 12.81
CA SER A 192 5.81 12.56 13.56
C SER A 192 6.49 11.37 12.86
N TRP A 193 6.28 11.22 11.55
CA TRP A 193 6.61 10.03 10.75
C TRP A 193 8.06 9.51 10.86
N THR A 194 9.03 10.37 11.20
CA THR A 194 10.43 9.99 11.44
C THR A 194 10.65 9.21 12.74
N LYS A 195 9.74 9.33 13.72
CA LYS A 195 9.77 8.61 15.00
C LYS A 195 8.98 7.31 14.89
N VAL A 196 9.59 6.27 14.33
CA VAL A 196 8.92 5.01 13.94
C VAL A 196 8.09 4.39 15.06
N GLU A 197 8.62 4.29 16.29
CA GLU A 197 7.87 3.68 17.40
C GLU A 197 6.60 4.45 17.77
N ARG A 198 6.73 5.78 17.90
CA ARG A 198 5.61 6.66 18.24
C ARG A 198 4.53 6.59 17.18
N THR A 199 4.93 6.66 15.92
CA THR A 199 3.99 6.65 14.79
C THR A 199 3.27 5.31 14.68
N ARG A 200 3.92 4.17 14.97
CA ARG A 200 3.26 2.85 15.02
C ARG A 200 2.17 2.80 16.09
N LYS A 201 2.46 3.32 17.30
CA LYS A 201 1.47 3.41 18.38
C LYS A 201 0.30 4.31 18.00
N LEU A 202 0.58 5.49 17.46
CA LEU A 202 -0.46 6.46 17.06
C LEU A 202 -1.35 5.94 15.91
N ALA A 203 -0.77 5.31 14.88
CA ALA A 203 -1.55 4.74 13.78
C ALA A 203 -2.47 3.60 14.24
N ARG A 204 -1.98 2.72 15.12
CA ARG A 204 -2.79 1.64 15.72
C ARG A 204 -3.89 2.18 16.61
N LEU A 205 -3.61 3.22 17.41
CA LEU A 205 -4.60 3.85 18.27
C LEU A 205 -5.67 4.58 17.44
N SER A 206 -5.27 5.28 16.37
CA SER A 206 -6.19 5.91 15.41
C SER A 206 -7.13 4.88 14.78
N TRP A 207 -6.58 3.77 14.28
CA TRP A 207 -7.36 2.65 13.76
C TRP A 207 -8.29 2.05 14.83
N ALA A 208 -7.78 1.74 16.03
CA ALA A 208 -8.55 1.15 17.11
C ALA A 208 -9.72 2.06 17.54
N CYS A 209 -9.50 3.37 17.59
CA CYS A 209 -10.53 4.37 17.88
C CYS A 209 -11.63 4.35 16.80
N MET A 210 -11.24 4.40 15.52
CA MET A 210 -12.17 4.38 14.39
C MET A 210 -12.92 3.05 14.24
N PHE A 211 -12.29 1.94 14.64
CA PHE A 211 -12.85 0.60 14.48
C PHE A 211 -13.70 0.18 15.67
N PHE A 212 -13.15 0.19 16.90
CA PHE A 212 -13.82 -0.39 18.07
C PHE A 212 -14.88 0.50 18.69
N VAL A 213 -14.73 1.83 18.66
CA VAL A 213 -15.70 2.73 19.30
C VAL A 213 -17.09 2.63 18.68
N PRO A 214 -17.27 2.61 17.34
CA PRO A 214 -18.58 2.38 16.73
C PRO A 214 -19.28 1.10 17.22
N PHE A 215 -18.54 -0.01 17.38
CA PHE A 215 -19.12 -1.24 17.93
C PHE A 215 -19.47 -1.10 19.41
N ALA A 216 -18.59 -0.51 20.21
CA ALA A 216 -18.86 -0.28 21.63
C ALA A 216 -20.10 0.59 21.85
N VAL A 217 -20.27 1.63 21.01
CA VAL A 217 -21.45 2.49 20.99
C VAL A 217 -22.70 1.71 20.60
N ALA A 218 -22.64 0.89 19.55
CA ALA A 218 -23.78 0.11 19.05
C ALA A 218 -24.24 -0.99 20.02
N LEU A 219 -23.38 -1.40 20.97
CA LEU A 219 -23.74 -2.33 22.04
C LEU A 219 -24.55 -1.68 23.18
N ILE A 220 -24.67 -0.34 23.20
CA ILE A 220 -25.48 0.35 24.21
C ILE A 220 -26.97 0.13 23.91
N PRO A 221 -27.75 -0.46 24.83
CA PRO A 221 -29.16 -0.75 24.61
C PRO A 221 -30.01 0.52 24.74
N LEU A 222 -30.00 1.37 23.71
CA LEU A 222 -30.66 2.67 23.70
C LEU A 222 -32.14 2.61 24.12
N THR A 223 -32.86 1.58 23.71
CA THR A 223 -34.30 1.41 23.97
C THR A 223 -34.65 1.24 25.44
N VAL A 224 -33.68 0.88 26.29
CA VAL A 224 -33.85 0.83 27.75
C VAL A 224 -33.90 2.25 28.34
N PHE A 225 -33.16 3.17 27.75
CA PHE A 225 -33.04 4.57 28.23
C PHE A 225 -34.07 5.52 27.61
N ILE A 226 -34.74 5.10 26.53
CA ILE A 226 -35.81 5.88 25.89
C ILE A 226 -37.07 5.81 26.75
N SER A 227 -37.53 6.98 27.21
CA SER A 227 -38.68 7.12 28.12
C SER A 227 -39.95 6.52 27.52
N SER A 228 -40.63 5.64 28.26
CA SER A 228 -41.86 4.96 27.83
C SER A 228 -43.08 5.88 27.72
N LYS A 229 -42.94 7.18 28.03
CA LYS A 229 -44.03 8.16 27.93
C LYS A 229 -44.28 8.64 26.50
N GLU A 230 -43.29 8.56 25.62
CA GLU A 230 -43.37 9.06 24.24
C GLU A 230 -43.74 7.97 23.21
N PHE A 231 -43.44 6.70 23.50
CA PHE A 231 -43.67 5.58 22.58
C PHE A 231 -44.45 4.46 23.28
N LYS A 232 -45.62 4.09 22.72
CA LYS A 232 -46.41 2.94 23.19
C LYS A 232 -45.76 1.62 22.74
N GLY A 233 -46.19 0.49 23.31
CA GLY A 233 -45.52 -0.81 23.19
C GLY A 233 -45.08 -1.23 21.78
N ASP A 234 -45.98 -1.17 20.79
CA ASP A 234 -45.64 -1.51 19.40
C ASP A 234 -44.67 -0.51 18.75
N ASP A 235 -44.80 0.78 19.05
CA ASP A 235 -43.90 1.81 18.53
C ASP A 235 -42.47 1.62 19.06
N LYS A 236 -42.34 1.17 20.32
CA LYS A 236 -41.04 0.91 20.94
C LYS A 236 -40.33 -0.28 20.30
N ASN A 237 -41.07 -1.34 19.94
CA ASN A 237 -40.51 -2.49 19.24
C ASN A 237 -40.07 -2.11 17.83
N MET A 238 -40.89 -1.35 17.10
CA MET A 238 -40.54 -0.85 15.77
C MET A 238 -39.32 0.06 15.80
N LEU A 239 -39.23 0.98 16.78
CA LEU A 239 -38.07 1.84 16.98
C LEU A 239 -36.80 1.02 17.25
N SER A 240 -36.89 -0.05 18.05
CA SER A 240 -35.75 -0.94 18.30
C SER A 240 -35.23 -1.61 17.03
N LEU A 241 -36.14 -2.06 16.17
CA LEU A 241 -35.80 -2.69 14.90
C LEU A 241 -35.16 -1.69 13.93
N LEU A 242 -35.70 -0.47 13.85
CA LEU A 242 -35.15 0.60 13.03
C LEU A 242 -33.75 1.03 13.51
N LEU A 243 -33.54 1.15 14.82
CA LEU A 243 -32.22 1.45 15.40
C LEU A 243 -31.22 0.31 15.13
N ALA A 244 -31.64 -0.95 15.27
CA ALA A 244 -30.80 -2.11 14.96
C ALA A 244 -30.40 -2.13 13.47
N ALA A 245 -31.36 -1.89 12.56
CA ALA A 245 -31.11 -1.80 11.13
C ALA A 245 -30.16 -0.64 10.80
N LYS A 246 -30.35 0.54 11.43
CA LYS A 246 -29.46 1.68 11.28
C LYS A 246 -28.03 1.34 11.71
N TYR A 247 -27.83 0.75 12.89
CA TYR A 247 -26.49 0.35 13.34
C TYR A 247 -25.85 -0.71 12.46
N LEU A 248 -26.63 -1.65 11.94
CA LEU A 248 -26.14 -2.63 10.98
C LEU A 248 -25.59 -1.92 9.73
N ILE A 249 -26.33 -0.96 9.18
CA ILE A 249 -25.89 -0.16 8.01
C ILE A 249 -24.66 0.69 8.34
N ASP A 250 -24.64 1.35 9.50
CA ASP A 250 -23.53 2.23 9.91
C ASP A 250 -22.22 1.45 10.17
N LEU A 251 -22.31 0.24 10.71
CA LEU A 251 -21.15 -0.61 11.01
C LEU A 251 -20.65 -1.40 9.80
N LEU A 252 -21.50 -1.62 8.80
CA LEU A 252 -21.16 -2.42 7.62
C LEU A 252 -19.88 -1.88 6.93
N PRO A 253 -19.71 -0.58 6.63
CA PRO A 253 -18.47 -0.04 6.06
C PRO A 253 -17.23 -0.26 6.93
N VAL A 254 -17.40 -0.30 8.26
CA VAL A 254 -16.29 -0.51 9.20
C VAL A 254 -15.76 -1.93 9.06
N VAL A 255 -16.66 -2.92 9.03
CA VAL A 255 -16.32 -4.34 8.80
C VAL A 255 -15.78 -4.55 7.39
N PHE A 256 -16.47 -4.01 6.37
CA PHE A 256 -16.09 -4.18 4.98
C PHE A 256 -14.75 -3.52 4.65
N GLY A 257 -14.36 -2.44 5.34
CA GLY A 257 -13.06 -1.81 5.15
C GLY A 257 -11.87 -2.63 5.67
N LEU A 258 -12.10 -3.57 6.59
CA LEU A 258 -11.06 -4.41 7.19
C LEU A 258 -10.37 -5.31 6.15
N PHE A 259 -11.16 -6.05 5.37
CA PHE A 259 -10.66 -7.02 4.40
C PHE A 259 -9.81 -6.42 3.26
N PRO A 260 -10.28 -5.41 2.50
CA PRO A 260 -9.47 -4.77 1.47
C PRO A 260 -8.25 -4.07 2.08
N GLY A 261 -8.34 -3.55 3.30
CA GLY A 261 -7.19 -3.01 4.03
C GLY A 261 -6.13 -4.07 4.33
N LEU A 262 -6.53 -5.26 4.80
CA LEU A 262 -5.66 -6.41 5.05
C LEU A 262 -5.01 -6.95 3.76
N ILE A 263 -5.82 -7.19 2.72
CA ILE A 263 -5.34 -7.65 1.40
C ILE A 263 -4.30 -6.66 0.87
N ARG A 264 -4.62 -5.37 0.90
CA ARG A 264 -3.74 -4.31 0.42
C ARG A 264 -2.47 -4.20 1.27
N SER A 265 -2.59 -4.30 2.60
CA SER A 265 -1.46 -4.31 3.52
C SER A 265 -0.48 -5.43 3.17
N SER A 266 -1.00 -6.64 2.98
CA SER A 266 -0.22 -7.82 2.67
C SER A 266 0.42 -7.76 1.28
N LEU A 267 -0.33 -7.35 0.26
CA LEU A 267 0.20 -7.14 -1.09
C LEU A 267 1.20 -6.00 -1.19
N SER A 268 1.11 -5.00 -0.31
CA SER A 268 2.14 -3.96 -0.21
C SER A 268 3.39 -4.55 0.44
N LEU A 269 3.26 -5.29 1.55
CA LEU A 269 4.42 -5.95 2.16
C LEU A 269 5.12 -6.94 1.23
N LYS A 270 4.40 -7.58 0.28
CA LYS A 270 5.01 -8.39 -0.77
C LYS A 270 5.93 -7.57 -1.70
N THR A 271 5.66 -6.29 -1.92
CA THR A 271 6.57 -5.40 -2.69
C THR A 271 7.75 -4.91 -1.87
N LEU A 272 7.65 -4.95 -0.53
CA LEU A 272 8.75 -4.65 0.37
C LEU A 272 9.69 -5.85 0.54
N LEU A 273 9.10 -7.06 0.64
CA LEU A 273 9.79 -8.32 0.89
C LEU A 273 9.42 -9.34 -0.21
N PRO A 274 9.91 -9.18 -1.45
CA PRO A 274 9.57 -10.04 -2.58
C PRO A 274 9.99 -11.51 -2.38
N GLU A 275 11.01 -11.75 -1.58
CA GLU A 275 11.54 -13.07 -1.25
C GLU A 275 10.61 -13.82 -0.28
N ALA A 276 9.87 -13.09 0.55
CA ALA A 276 8.98 -13.69 1.55
C ALA A 276 7.69 -14.20 0.91
N THR A 277 7.30 -15.43 1.25
CA THR A 277 6.05 -16.05 0.79
C THR A 277 4.86 -15.73 1.69
N MET A 278 5.10 -15.40 2.97
CA MET A 278 4.04 -15.15 3.97
C MET A 278 3.03 -14.05 3.60
N PRO A 279 3.43 -12.89 3.02
CA PRO A 279 2.45 -11.88 2.61
C PRO A 279 1.46 -12.40 1.56
N GLY A 280 1.89 -13.33 0.71
CA GLY A 280 1.01 -13.95 -0.27
C GLY A 280 -0.04 -14.84 0.39
N TRP A 281 0.37 -15.68 1.34
CA TRP A 281 -0.53 -16.58 2.08
C TRP A 281 -1.63 -15.84 2.85
N ILE A 282 -1.30 -14.72 3.50
CA ILE A 282 -2.33 -13.91 4.18
C ILE A 282 -3.36 -13.40 3.18
N THR A 283 -2.91 -12.96 2.00
CA THR A 283 -3.81 -12.53 0.93
C THR A 283 -4.72 -13.67 0.48
N LEU A 284 -4.15 -14.87 0.32
CA LEU A 284 -4.85 -16.07 -0.12
C LEU A 284 -5.93 -16.53 0.87
N VAL A 285 -5.69 -16.36 2.17
CA VAL A 285 -6.65 -16.72 3.23
C VAL A 285 -7.76 -15.67 3.36
N ILE A 286 -7.40 -14.39 3.31
CA ILE A 286 -8.36 -13.29 3.53
C ILE A 286 -9.28 -13.08 2.32
N ALA A 287 -8.80 -13.32 1.09
CA ALA A 287 -9.57 -13.05 -0.12
C ALA A 287 -10.86 -13.89 -0.26
N PRO A 288 -10.89 -15.22 -0.03
CA PRO A 288 -12.12 -16.01 -0.02
C PRO A 288 -13.09 -15.56 1.06
N ILE A 289 -12.60 -15.28 2.28
CA ILE A 289 -13.44 -14.81 3.39
C ILE A 289 -14.12 -13.49 2.99
N TYR A 290 -13.38 -12.59 2.36
CA TYR A 290 -13.93 -11.34 1.84
C TYR A 290 -14.97 -11.58 0.73
N ALA A 291 -14.69 -12.51 -0.20
CA ALA A 291 -15.62 -12.88 -1.25
C ALA A 291 -16.96 -13.38 -0.70
N LEU A 292 -16.95 -14.17 0.38
CA LEU A 292 -18.17 -14.71 0.99
C LEU A 292 -19.17 -13.62 1.43
N PHE A 293 -18.70 -12.44 1.85
CA PHE A 293 -19.60 -11.32 2.16
C PHE A 293 -20.39 -10.85 0.94
N PHE A 294 -19.75 -10.80 -0.23
CA PHE A 294 -20.41 -10.42 -1.46
C PHE A 294 -21.35 -11.52 -1.96
N LEU A 295 -21.04 -12.79 -1.68
CA LEU A 295 -21.96 -13.90 -1.96
C LEU A 295 -23.29 -13.73 -1.23
N VAL A 296 -23.27 -13.32 0.05
CA VAL A 296 -24.50 -12.99 0.80
C VAL A 296 -25.26 -11.86 0.12
N GLY A 297 -24.56 -10.80 -0.30
CA GLY A 297 -25.16 -9.69 -1.06
C GLY A 297 -25.79 -10.16 -2.38
N MET A 298 -25.14 -11.06 -3.12
CA MET A 298 -25.68 -11.66 -4.34
C MET A 298 -26.98 -12.42 -4.06
N VAL A 299 -27.02 -13.24 -3.01
CA VAL A 299 -28.22 -13.99 -2.62
C VAL A 299 -29.36 -13.05 -2.28
N VAL A 300 -29.10 -12.02 -1.45
CA VAL A 300 -30.12 -11.01 -1.09
C VAL A 300 -30.64 -10.30 -2.34
N SER A 301 -29.77 -9.84 -3.22
CA SER A 301 -30.17 -9.19 -4.48
C SER A 301 -31.03 -10.11 -5.36
N MET A 302 -30.72 -11.40 -5.42
CA MET A 302 -31.53 -12.37 -6.17
C MET A 302 -32.91 -12.59 -5.56
N GLN A 303 -33.01 -12.64 -4.23
CA GLN A 303 -34.31 -12.78 -3.56
C GLN A 303 -35.18 -11.52 -3.71
N LEU A 304 -34.55 -10.35 -3.84
CA LEU A 304 -35.23 -9.08 -4.08
C LEU A 304 -35.57 -8.83 -5.56
N LEU A 305 -35.28 -9.78 -6.46
CA LEU A 305 -35.50 -9.60 -7.90
C LEU A 305 -36.97 -9.35 -8.25
N SER A 306 -37.90 -10.04 -7.59
CA SER A 306 -39.34 -9.85 -7.80
C SER A 306 -39.85 -8.49 -7.28
N LEU A 307 -39.21 -7.93 -6.25
CA LEU A 307 -39.61 -6.68 -5.61
C LEU A 307 -38.98 -5.45 -6.26
N MET A 308 -37.68 -5.50 -6.52
CA MET A 308 -36.89 -4.36 -6.99
C MET A 308 -36.58 -4.41 -8.50
N GLY A 309 -36.95 -5.50 -9.18
CA GLY A 309 -36.79 -5.66 -10.62
C GLY A 309 -35.37 -5.38 -11.10
N PHE A 310 -35.23 -4.40 -12.00
CA PHE A 310 -33.94 -4.04 -12.60
C PHE A 310 -32.90 -3.58 -11.57
N ASN A 311 -33.30 -2.91 -10.49
CA ASN A 311 -32.37 -2.45 -9.44
C ASN A 311 -31.74 -3.64 -8.69
N ALA A 312 -32.51 -4.68 -8.40
CA ALA A 312 -31.98 -5.92 -7.83
C ALA A 312 -31.01 -6.63 -8.78
N PHE A 313 -31.29 -6.62 -10.08
CA PHE A 313 -30.37 -7.16 -11.09
C PHE A 313 -29.04 -6.40 -11.13
N ILE A 314 -29.07 -5.06 -11.14
CA ILE A 314 -27.85 -4.23 -11.07
C ILE A 314 -27.08 -4.53 -9.79
N ALA A 315 -27.75 -4.62 -8.64
CA ALA A 315 -27.12 -4.97 -7.36
C ALA A 315 -26.46 -6.36 -7.42
N PHE A 316 -27.11 -7.34 -8.05
CA PHE A 316 -26.54 -8.67 -8.25
C PHE A 316 -25.27 -8.63 -9.11
N VAL A 317 -25.27 -7.90 -10.23
CA VAL A 317 -24.08 -7.68 -11.07
C VAL A 317 -22.97 -6.99 -10.26
N GLY A 318 -23.34 -5.99 -9.46
CA GLY A 318 -22.48 -5.28 -8.53
C GLY A 318 -21.75 -6.22 -7.57
N PHE A 319 -22.50 -7.01 -6.83
CA PHE A 319 -21.95 -7.99 -5.90
C PHE A 319 -21.16 -9.10 -6.61
N THR A 320 -21.57 -9.54 -7.79
CA THR A 320 -20.83 -10.54 -8.58
C THR A 320 -19.45 -10.03 -8.98
N GLY A 321 -19.36 -8.78 -9.44
CA GLY A 321 -18.07 -8.14 -9.75
C GLY A 321 -17.17 -8.04 -8.51
N LEU A 322 -17.73 -7.63 -7.38
CA LEU A 322 -17.01 -7.55 -6.10
C LEU A 322 -16.65 -8.92 -5.50
N PHE A 323 -17.42 -9.97 -5.80
CA PHE A 323 -17.14 -11.36 -5.42
C PHE A 323 -15.97 -11.94 -6.23
N ILE A 324 -15.98 -11.76 -7.55
CA ILE A 324 -14.94 -12.28 -8.45
C ILE A 324 -13.60 -11.59 -8.20
N ALA A 325 -13.60 -10.29 -7.93
CA ALA A 325 -12.38 -9.50 -7.75
C ALA A 325 -11.37 -10.12 -6.75
N PRO A 326 -11.70 -10.36 -5.47
CA PRO A 326 -10.78 -10.99 -4.53
C PRO A 326 -10.45 -12.44 -4.91
N LEU A 327 -11.36 -13.21 -5.53
CA LEU A 327 -11.06 -14.56 -6.00
C LEU A 327 -9.99 -14.59 -7.10
N MET A 328 -9.82 -13.52 -7.87
CA MET A 328 -8.70 -13.42 -8.82
C MET A 328 -7.34 -13.55 -8.14
N LEU A 329 -7.22 -13.19 -6.86
CA LEU A 329 -6.00 -13.38 -6.07
C LEU A 329 -5.76 -14.87 -5.78
N VAL A 330 -6.83 -15.62 -5.53
CA VAL A 330 -6.78 -17.07 -5.29
C VAL A 330 -6.42 -17.83 -6.57
N PHE A 331 -7.03 -17.46 -7.70
CA PHE A 331 -6.72 -18.08 -8.99
C PHE A 331 -5.27 -17.84 -9.46
N HIS A 332 -4.62 -16.80 -8.93
CA HIS A 332 -3.21 -16.51 -9.19
C HIS A 332 -2.34 -16.73 -7.94
N ALA A 333 -2.74 -17.63 -7.03
CA ALA A 333 -2.02 -17.90 -5.79
C ALA A 333 -0.54 -18.23 -6.02
N LYS A 334 -0.23 -18.99 -7.08
CA LYS A 334 1.15 -19.35 -7.45
C LYS A 334 2.01 -18.12 -7.73
N ASP A 335 1.44 -17.12 -8.42
CA ASP A 335 2.13 -15.88 -8.80
C ASP A 335 2.36 -14.96 -7.59
N ILE A 336 1.50 -15.02 -6.57
CA ILE A 336 1.59 -14.20 -5.36
C ILE A 336 2.50 -14.86 -4.31
N ASN A 337 2.47 -16.19 -4.20
CA ASN A 337 3.20 -16.94 -3.18
C ASN A 337 4.61 -17.34 -3.59
N SER A 338 4.95 -17.26 -4.88
CA SER A 338 6.32 -17.54 -5.31
C SER A 338 7.31 -16.51 -4.73
N PRO A 339 8.47 -16.98 -4.24
CA PRO A 339 9.62 -16.09 -4.07
C PRO A 339 9.97 -15.49 -5.42
N ALA A 340 10.17 -14.18 -5.48
CA ALA A 340 10.51 -13.47 -6.70
C ALA A 340 11.69 -12.51 -6.45
N ASP A 341 12.45 -12.21 -7.50
CA ASP A 341 13.38 -11.09 -7.48
C ASP A 341 12.59 -9.77 -7.50
N ALA A 342 13.10 -8.75 -6.81
CA ALA A 342 12.54 -7.41 -6.79
C ALA A 342 12.31 -6.83 -8.20
N LYS A 343 13.15 -7.20 -9.19
CA LYS A 343 13.02 -6.73 -10.59
C LYS A 343 11.81 -7.30 -11.31
N ASP A 344 11.48 -8.56 -11.07
CA ASP A 344 10.43 -9.29 -11.79
C ASP A 344 9.06 -9.16 -11.12
N LEU A 345 9.05 -8.83 -9.82
CA LEU A 345 7.84 -8.77 -9.00
C LEU A 345 6.76 -7.85 -9.57
N ASP A 346 7.12 -6.68 -10.10
CA ASP A 346 6.13 -5.72 -10.61
C ASP A 346 5.38 -6.26 -11.84
N SER A 347 6.06 -7.05 -12.68
CA SER A 347 5.41 -7.65 -13.85
C SER A 347 4.37 -8.70 -13.45
N THR A 348 4.68 -9.49 -12.42
CA THR A 348 3.84 -10.56 -11.89
C THR A 348 2.68 -9.99 -11.06
N LEU A 349 2.98 -9.23 -10.00
CA LEU A 349 1.94 -8.62 -9.15
C LEU A 349 1.12 -7.57 -9.89
N GLY A 350 1.72 -6.81 -10.81
CA GLY A 350 1.02 -5.83 -11.64
C GLY A 350 -0.04 -6.49 -12.50
N ARG A 351 0.26 -7.65 -13.10
CA ARG A 351 -0.71 -8.45 -13.87
C ARG A 351 -1.85 -8.94 -13.00
N VAL A 352 -1.56 -9.50 -11.83
CA VAL A 352 -2.58 -9.97 -10.87
C VAL A 352 -3.48 -8.82 -10.40
N ARG A 353 -2.88 -7.69 -9.99
CA ARG A 353 -3.62 -6.48 -9.59
C ARG A 353 -4.48 -5.93 -10.73
N SER A 354 -4.00 -5.96 -11.97
CA SER A 354 -4.76 -5.52 -13.14
C SER A 354 -5.98 -6.42 -13.37
N LYS A 355 -5.79 -7.75 -13.35
CA LYS A 355 -6.86 -8.73 -13.49
C LYS A 355 -7.92 -8.62 -12.40
N MET A 356 -7.54 -8.27 -11.17
CA MET A 356 -8.48 -8.00 -10.06
C MET A 356 -9.27 -6.70 -10.26
N LYS A 357 -8.67 -5.66 -10.86
CA LYS A 357 -9.32 -4.35 -11.01
C LYS A 357 -10.54 -4.39 -11.93
N THR A 358 -10.49 -5.14 -13.02
CA THR A 358 -11.59 -5.19 -14.00
C THR A 358 -12.94 -5.62 -13.38
N PRO A 359 -13.06 -6.80 -12.74
CA PRO A 359 -14.32 -7.20 -12.10
C PRO A 359 -14.70 -6.27 -10.95
N GLY A 360 -13.72 -5.73 -10.20
CA GLY A 360 -13.98 -4.76 -9.14
C GLY A 360 -14.57 -3.44 -9.65
N LEU A 361 -14.07 -2.93 -10.79
CA LEU A 361 -14.59 -1.73 -11.44
C LEU A 361 -15.99 -1.95 -12.02
N ILE A 362 -16.25 -3.13 -12.61
CA ILE A 362 -17.60 -3.51 -13.04
C ILE A 362 -18.56 -3.51 -11.85
N GLY A 363 -18.15 -4.15 -10.74
CA GLY A 363 -18.95 -4.20 -9.51
C GLY A 363 -19.25 -2.82 -8.94
N MET A 364 -18.22 -1.98 -8.81
CA MET A 364 -18.36 -0.60 -8.32
C MET A 364 -19.21 0.26 -9.27
N GLY A 365 -19.00 0.14 -10.58
CA GLY A 365 -19.78 0.86 -11.59
C GLY A 365 -21.27 0.50 -11.53
N ALA A 366 -21.59 -0.79 -11.34
CA ALA A 366 -22.96 -1.22 -11.13
C ALA A 366 -23.57 -0.60 -9.85
N PHE A 367 -22.82 -0.51 -8.74
CA PHE A 367 -23.32 0.18 -7.54
C PHE A 367 -23.52 1.69 -7.75
N VAL A 368 -22.66 2.35 -8.52
CA VAL A 368 -22.87 3.76 -8.88
C VAL A 368 -24.17 3.91 -9.68
N VAL A 369 -24.39 3.06 -10.69
CA VAL A 369 -25.64 3.04 -11.47
C VAL A 369 -26.85 2.74 -10.57
N LEU A 370 -26.71 1.80 -9.64
CA LEU A 370 -27.75 1.47 -8.66
C LEU A 370 -28.11 2.69 -7.81
N VAL A 371 -27.12 3.38 -7.26
CA VAL A 371 -27.33 4.59 -6.44
C VAL A 371 -27.99 5.71 -7.25
N LEU A 372 -27.66 5.85 -8.54
CA LEU A 372 -28.29 6.83 -9.41
C LEU A 372 -29.74 6.46 -9.81
N ASN A 373 -30.05 5.16 -9.86
CA ASN A 373 -31.39 4.66 -10.24
C ASN A 373 -32.33 4.49 -9.06
N LEU A 374 -31.79 4.27 -7.86
CA LEU A 374 -32.60 4.32 -6.66
C LEU A 374 -32.95 5.80 -6.45
N ASP A 375 -34.24 6.11 -6.44
CA ASP A 375 -34.78 7.42 -6.03
C ASP A 375 -34.62 7.62 -4.51
N MET A 376 -33.44 7.24 -3.99
CA MET A 376 -33.08 7.44 -2.62
C MET A 376 -32.67 8.90 -2.49
N ASP A 377 -33.23 9.58 -1.50
CA ASP A 377 -32.84 10.91 -1.06
C ASP A 377 -31.46 10.87 -0.35
N ILE A 378 -30.47 10.22 -0.98
CA ILE A 378 -29.09 10.22 -0.52
C ILE A 378 -28.56 11.61 -0.80
N SER A 379 -28.51 12.42 0.25
CA SER A 379 -27.84 13.72 0.19
C SER A 379 -26.40 13.53 -0.30
N PHE A 380 -25.95 14.47 -1.14
CA PHE A 380 -24.57 14.51 -1.62
C PHE A 380 -23.57 14.48 -0.45
N GLU A 381 -23.90 15.16 0.65
CA GLU A 381 -23.18 15.10 1.92
C GLU A 381 -23.05 13.67 2.47
N GLY A 382 -24.17 12.92 2.54
CA GLY A 382 -24.17 11.54 3.02
C GLY A 382 -23.26 10.63 2.20
N PHE A 383 -23.29 10.79 0.88
CA PHE A 383 -22.42 10.04 -0.03
C PHE A 383 -20.93 10.37 0.19
N ILE A 384 -20.57 11.66 0.26
CA ILE A 384 -19.18 12.08 0.49
C ILE A 384 -18.69 11.60 1.85
N ARG A 385 -19.50 11.72 2.90
CA ARG A 385 -19.18 11.23 4.25
C ARG A 385 -18.96 9.72 4.26
N PHE A 386 -19.82 8.96 3.60
CA PHE A 386 -19.69 7.51 3.44
C PHE A 386 -18.39 7.14 2.74
N ALA A 387 -18.12 7.73 1.56
CA ALA A 387 -16.93 7.46 0.77
C ALA A 387 -15.65 7.82 1.54
N ALA A 388 -15.63 8.98 2.21
CA ALA A 388 -14.50 9.44 3.01
C ALA A 388 -14.21 8.49 4.19
N ASN A 389 -15.25 8.05 4.92
CA ASN A 389 -15.10 7.08 6.00
C ASN A 389 -14.60 5.72 5.50
N LEU A 390 -15.15 5.23 4.39
CA LEU A 390 -14.72 3.95 3.81
C LEU A 390 -13.25 4.00 3.39
N ILE A 391 -12.85 5.04 2.64
CA ILE A 391 -11.45 5.22 2.23
C ILE A 391 -10.55 5.30 3.46
N ALA A 392 -10.86 6.19 4.41
CA ALA A 392 -10.08 6.37 5.62
C ALA A 392 -9.87 5.06 6.40
N ASN A 393 -10.95 4.29 6.59
CA ASN A 393 -10.89 3.01 7.30
C ASN A 393 -9.98 2.02 6.58
N VAL A 394 -10.13 1.86 5.26
CA VAL A 394 -9.26 0.99 4.45
C VAL A 394 -7.80 1.40 4.58
N LEU A 395 -7.48 2.70 4.55
CA LEU A 395 -6.10 3.19 4.68
C LEU A 395 -5.53 2.97 6.07
N LEU A 396 -6.30 3.26 7.12
CA LEU A 396 -5.87 3.05 8.50
C LEU A 396 -5.61 1.58 8.79
N VAL A 397 -6.51 0.69 8.36
CA VAL A 397 -6.30 -0.76 8.43
C VAL A 397 -5.04 -1.13 7.66
N THR A 398 -4.87 -0.63 6.43
CA THR A 398 -3.69 -0.93 5.61
C THR A 398 -2.40 -0.61 6.35
N VAL A 399 -2.28 0.60 6.90
CA VAL A 399 -1.08 1.05 7.63
C VAL A 399 -0.90 0.29 8.94
N ALA A 400 -1.94 0.21 9.77
CA ALA A 400 -1.87 -0.41 11.09
C ALA A 400 -1.51 -1.89 10.99
N PHE A 401 -2.12 -2.62 10.05
CA PHE A 401 -1.81 -4.02 9.82
C PHE A 401 -0.48 -4.22 9.10
N SER A 402 -0.02 -3.30 8.25
CA SER A 402 1.33 -3.43 7.67
C SER A 402 2.39 -3.39 8.77
N ASP A 403 2.21 -2.52 9.77
CA ASP A 403 3.12 -2.42 10.92
C ASP A 403 3.06 -3.65 11.85
N ILE A 404 1.94 -4.37 11.89
CA ILE A 404 1.75 -5.60 12.68
C ILE A 404 2.33 -6.80 11.92
N LEU A 405 1.93 -6.97 10.67
CA LEU A 405 2.36 -8.05 9.79
C LEU A 405 3.88 -8.04 9.57
N LEU A 406 4.49 -6.86 9.37
CA LEU A 406 5.94 -6.78 9.23
C LEU A 406 6.67 -7.28 10.48
N GLY A 407 6.16 -6.97 11.67
CA GLY A 407 6.72 -7.49 12.93
C GLY A 407 6.50 -9.00 13.09
N LEU A 408 5.33 -9.49 12.67
CA LEU A 408 5.01 -10.91 12.67
C LEU A 408 5.92 -11.69 11.72
N PHE A 409 6.16 -11.17 10.50
CA PHE A 409 7.02 -11.78 9.50
C PHE A 409 8.46 -11.84 9.96
N LYS A 410 8.99 -10.75 10.56
CA LYS A 410 10.35 -10.78 11.13
C LYS A 410 10.45 -11.82 12.24
N THR A 411 9.49 -11.84 13.16
CA THR A 411 9.48 -12.84 14.26
C THR A 411 9.39 -14.27 13.73
N ALA A 412 8.58 -14.50 12.69
CA ALA A 412 8.42 -15.81 12.08
C ALA A 412 9.68 -16.23 11.32
N PHE A 413 10.35 -15.31 10.61
CA PHE A 413 11.64 -15.53 9.99
C PHE A 413 12.72 -15.90 11.01
N ASP A 414 12.84 -15.14 12.10
CA ASP A 414 13.83 -15.40 13.17
C ASP A 414 13.62 -16.78 13.82
N ARG A 415 12.36 -17.17 14.00
CA ARG A 415 12.01 -18.50 14.52
C ARG A 415 12.31 -19.61 13.53
N GLU A 416 12.12 -19.37 12.24
CA GLU A 416 12.46 -20.33 11.18
C GLU A 416 13.97 -20.52 11.07
N GLU A 417 14.74 -19.43 11.15
CA GLU A 417 16.21 -19.48 11.19
C GLU A 417 16.71 -20.24 12.41
N ALA A 418 16.20 -19.92 13.60
CA ALA A 418 16.53 -20.65 14.84
C ALA A 418 16.13 -22.14 14.78
N LEU A 419 15.02 -22.46 14.12
CA LEU A 419 14.58 -23.83 13.91
C LEU A 419 15.54 -24.58 12.98
N ARG A 420 15.97 -23.96 11.86
CA ARG A 420 16.89 -24.54 10.87
C ARG A 420 18.25 -24.85 11.45
N GLU A 421 18.77 -23.98 12.31
CA GLU A 421 20.05 -24.18 12.99
C GLU A 421 19.95 -25.10 14.22
N GLY A 422 18.74 -25.26 14.76
CA GLY A 422 18.49 -26.01 16.00
C GLY A 422 18.35 -27.52 15.83
N PRO A 423 18.45 -28.30 16.93
CA PRO A 423 18.27 -29.76 16.91
C PRO A 423 16.85 -30.18 16.50
N LEU A 424 15.87 -29.28 16.63
CA LEU A 424 14.47 -29.52 16.27
C LEU A 424 14.26 -29.65 14.75
N ALA A 425 15.15 -29.10 13.91
CA ALA A 425 15.07 -29.26 12.45
C ALA A 425 14.98 -30.73 12.02
N LYS A 426 15.83 -31.58 12.61
CA LYS A 426 15.85 -33.02 12.32
C LYS A 426 14.54 -33.69 12.71
N SER A 427 13.99 -33.35 13.89
CA SER A 427 12.71 -33.90 14.34
C SER A 427 11.56 -33.48 13.42
N LEU A 428 11.55 -32.23 12.96
CA LEU A 428 10.51 -31.75 12.04
C LEU A 428 10.64 -32.40 10.66
N ALA A 429 11.87 -32.51 10.12
CA ALA A 429 12.13 -33.17 8.85
C ALA A 429 11.68 -34.64 8.87
N ASN A 430 11.95 -35.37 9.97
CA ASN A 430 11.47 -36.75 10.12
C ASN A 430 9.94 -36.83 10.12
N ARG A 431 9.25 -35.95 10.85
CA ARG A 431 7.78 -35.90 10.86
C ARG A 431 7.21 -35.59 9.48
N PHE A 432 7.81 -34.66 8.73
CA PHE A 432 7.36 -34.39 7.36
C PHE A 432 7.58 -35.57 6.43
N LYS A 433 8.70 -36.29 6.58
CA LYS A 433 8.95 -37.52 5.83
C LYS A 433 7.90 -38.59 6.12
N GLU A 434 7.55 -38.80 7.39
CA GLU A 434 6.49 -39.73 7.79
C GLU A 434 5.13 -39.33 7.19
N LEU A 435 4.80 -38.03 7.16
CA LEU A 435 3.57 -37.53 6.54
C LEU A 435 3.58 -37.66 5.01
N ASP A 436 4.74 -37.50 4.38
CA ASP A 436 4.94 -37.63 2.94
C ASP A 436 4.85 -39.09 2.48
N GLU A 437 5.39 -40.02 3.27
CA GLU A 437 5.21 -41.46 3.07
C GLU A 437 3.72 -41.87 3.13
N LEU A 438 2.89 -41.12 3.86
CA LEU A 438 1.43 -41.28 3.89
C LEU A 438 0.71 -40.53 2.75
N GLY A 439 1.42 -39.78 1.92
CA GLY A 439 0.85 -38.94 0.84
C GLY A 439 0.07 -37.71 1.36
N LEU A 440 0.18 -37.37 2.64
CA LEU A 440 -0.57 -36.24 3.23
C LEU A 440 0.00 -34.88 2.85
N THR A 441 1.25 -34.83 2.38
CA THR A 441 1.94 -33.61 1.93
C THR A 441 1.97 -33.43 0.42
N ASP A 442 1.50 -34.41 -0.35
CA ASP A 442 1.38 -34.27 -1.81
C ASP A 442 0.18 -33.39 -2.16
N LEU A 443 0.44 -32.10 -2.34
CA LEU A 443 -0.56 -31.12 -2.77
C LEU A 443 -1.13 -31.43 -4.16
N GLN A 444 -0.46 -32.24 -4.98
CA GLN A 444 -0.92 -32.63 -6.32
C GLN A 444 -1.76 -33.91 -6.34
N ALA A 445 -1.59 -34.79 -5.35
CA ALA A 445 -2.31 -36.07 -5.28
C ALA A 445 -3.84 -35.91 -5.26
N GLY A 446 -4.36 -34.87 -4.61
CA GLY A 446 -5.80 -34.59 -4.56
C GLY A 446 -6.33 -33.90 -5.82
N GLU A 447 -5.62 -32.89 -6.32
CA GLU A 447 -6.07 -32.05 -7.44
C GLU A 447 -6.00 -32.78 -8.79
N MET A 448 -4.97 -33.59 -9.04
CA MET A 448 -4.85 -34.31 -10.30
C MET A 448 -5.92 -35.39 -10.47
N ASN A 449 -6.35 -36.05 -9.39
CA ASN A 449 -7.46 -37.00 -9.43
C ASN A 449 -8.80 -36.32 -9.69
N LEU A 450 -9.02 -35.12 -9.14
CA LEU A 450 -10.23 -34.34 -9.36
C LEU A 450 -10.30 -33.77 -10.79
N VAL A 451 -9.18 -33.25 -11.31
CA VAL A 451 -9.06 -32.71 -12.67
C VAL A 451 -9.11 -33.81 -13.74
N SER A 452 -8.47 -34.95 -13.51
CA SER A 452 -8.56 -36.10 -14.44
C SER A 452 -9.95 -36.72 -14.44
N GLY A 453 -10.62 -36.81 -13.29
CA GLY A 453 -12.02 -37.25 -13.19
C GLY A 453 -13.01 -36.33 -13.90
N MET A 454 -12.76 -35.02 -13.94
CA MET A 454 -13.56 -34.08 -14.73
C MET A 454 -13.26 -34.14 -16.23
N ARG A 455 -12.02 -34.45 -16.65
CA ARG A 455 -11.67 -34.64 -18.06
C ARG A 455 -12.13 -35.98 -18.66
N GLY A 456 -12.29 -37.01 -17.83
CA GLY A 456 -12.72 -38.36 -18.27
C GLY A 456 -14.22 -38.56 -18.45
N LYS A 457 -15.05 -37.54 -18.26
CA LYS A 457 -16.52 -37.59 -18.40
C LYS A 457 -17.09 -36.64 -19.47
N GLY A 458 -16.23 -36.10 -20.34
CA GLY A 458 -16.60 -35.23 -21.46
C GLY A 458 -16.72 -35.99 -22.77
#